data_AF-A0A5K1UEI8-F1
#
_entry.id   AF-A0A5K1UEI8-F1
#
_cell.length_a   1.000
_cell.length_b   1.000
_cell.length_c   1.000
_cell.angle_alpha   90.00
_cell.angle_beta   90.00
_cell.angle_gamma   90.00
#
_symmetry.space_group_name_H-M   'P 1'
#
loop_
_entity.id
_entity.type
_entity.pdbx_description
1 polymer ?
#
loop_
_entity_poly.entity_id
_entity_poly.type
_entity_poly.pdbx_seq_one_letter_code
_entity_poly.pdbx_strand_id
1 'polypeptide(L)'
;MNNPLHRQTIKILTYNIYCRPPGITARGNDYKKERLMTFCDEELNKYDIVAFQELFGAFSSKRRIFIEKAKQQGFVYEAHLERPKWPIYPVDGGVCILSRFPIVSQHQKIYTRGCYSDGASAKGVIHTKIDIGFGKEIHLFSTHLQADYYESREDNAKSRRHRNTQINECLHFINECTAYDNDPIIFEGDLNIKGGTKEYDDFLTTLHSNEFDIEAHDFLFEDKKVHPITHSEVIDGEQVDTVITSKVPAPINARLDYIWGIKNGRERKELKAIQTNVCKFQTTNKPFPYMSDHYGVEVTLELL
;
A
#
# COMPACT_ATOMS: atom_id res chain seq x y z
N MET A 1 -13.47 -27.04 22.47
CA MET A 1 -12.59 -27.94 21.70
C MET A 1 -12.10 -27.16 20.50
N ASN A 2 -10.81 -26.82 20.44
CA ASN A 2 -10.23 -26.09 19.31
C ASN A 2 -10.00 -27.09 18.17
N ASN A 3 -10.79 -26.99 17.11
CA ASN A 3 -10.53 -27.78 15.90
C ASN A 3 -9.36 -27.12 15.14
N PRO A 4 -8.17 -27.76 15.06
CA PRO A 4 -7.00 -27.18 14.40
C PRO A 4 -7.17 -26.97 12.89
N LEU A 5 -8.25 -27.48 12.28
CA LEU A 5 -8.57 -27.30 10.87
C LEU A 5 -9.24 -25.94 10.54
N HIS A 6 -9.57 -25.10 11.53
CA HIS A 6 -10.35 -23.86 11.31
C HIS A 6 -9.60 -22.53 11.42
N ARG A 7 -8.38 -22.52 11.98
CA ARG A 7 -7.61 -21.28 12.15
C ARG A 7 -6.63 -21.09 11.02
N GLN A 8 -7.16 -20.61 9.91
CA GLN A 8 -6.32 -20.18 8.80
C GLN A 8 -5.81 -18.77 9.09
N THR A 9 -4.50 -18.66 9.20
CA THR A 9 -3.81 -17.36 9.22
C THR A 9 -3.36 -17.01 7.82
N ILE A 10 -3.48 -15.74 7.46
CA ILE A 10 -2.92 -15.19 6.23
C ILE A 10 -1.96 -14.07 6.58
N LYS A 11 -0.86 -14.00 5.84
CA LYS A 11 0.18 -12.99 6.05
C LYS A 11 0.23 -12.02 4.87
N ILE A 12 -0.06 -10.75 5.17
CA ILE A 12 -0.22 -9.69 4.18
C ILE A 12 0.86 -8.63 4.38
N LEU A 13 1.43 -8.15 3.28
CA LEU A 13 2.36 -7.03 3.24
C LEU A 13 1.81 -5.91 2.36
N THR A 14 1.88 -4.68 2.84
CA THR A 14 1.81 -3.48 2.00
C THR A 14 3.22 -2.88 1.89
N TYR A 15 3.63 -2.51 0.67
CA TYR A 15 5.00 -2.04 0.45
C TYR A 15 5.14 -1.12 -0.76
N ASN A 16 5.45 0.15 -0.51
CA ASN A 16 5.98 1.02 -1.56
C ASN A 16 7.38 0.53 -1.96
N ILE A 17 7.49 -0.09 -3.14
CA ILE A 17 8.73 -0.75 -3.63
C ILE A 17 9.65 0.22 -4.39
N TYR A 18 9.22 1.47 -4.59
CA TYR A 18 10.00 2.52 -5.23
C TYR A 18 10.56 2.15 -6.61
N CYS A 19 9.78 1.42 -7.42
CA CYS A 19 10.14 1.05 -8.80
C CYS A 19 9.59 2.06 -9.81
N ARG A 20 10.08 3.30 -9.73
CA ARG A 20 9.68 4.41 -10.60
C ARG A 20 9.96 4.17 -12.10
N PRO A 21 9.26 4.87 -13.01
CA PRO A 21 9.52 4.81 -14.44
C PRO A 21 10.99 5.09 -14.83
N PRO A 22 11.45 4.59 -16.00
CA PRO A 22 12.79 4.86 -16.51
C PRO A 22 13.11 6.36 -16.57
N GLY A 23 14.36 6.72 -16.26
CA GLY A 23 14.82 8.12 -16.26
C GLY A 23 14.48 8.90 -14.97
N ILE A 24 13.55 8.43 -14.14
CA ILE A 24 13.26 9.03 -12.84
C ILE A 24 14.13 8.35 -11.78
N THR A 25 15.08 9.08 -11.21
CA THR A 25 16.01 8.56 -10.19
C THR A 25 16.28 9.60 -9.10
N ALA A 26 16.60 9.15 -7.90
CA ALA A 26 16.96 10.03 -6.78
C ALA A 26 18.38 10.58 -6.97
N ARG A 27 19.31 9.69 -7.31
CA ARG A 27 20.76 9.99 -7.38
C ARG A 27 21.44 9.38 -8.61
N GLY A 28 20.72 9.26 -9.72
CA GLY A 28 21.24 8.76 -11.00
C GLY A 28 21.04 7.25 -11.21
N ASN A 29 21.21 6.44 -10.16
CA ASN A 29 20.89 5.01 -10.20
C ASN A 29 20.28 4.53 -8.87
N ASP A 30 19.00 4.14 -8.91
CA ASP A 30 18.30 3.62 -7.72
C ASP A 30 18.31 2.09 -7.65
N TYR A 31 19.10 1.39 -8.48
CA TYR A 31 19.21 -0.07 -8.50
C TYR A 31 17.85 -0.80 -8.60
N LYS A 32 16.90 -0.23 -9.35
CA LYS A 32 15.49 -0.67 -9.34
C LYS A 32 15.32 -2.16 -9.66
N LYS A 33 16.10 -2.68 -10.61
CA LYS A 33 16.01 -4.09 -11.00
C LYS A 33 16.59 -4.98 -9.91
N GLU A 34 17.77 -4.62 -9.40
CA GLU A 34 18.48 -5.35 -8.36
C GLU A 34 17.67 -5.38 -7.07
N ARG A 35 17.11 -4.26 -6.62
CA ARG A 35 16.21 -4.19 -5.45
C ARG A 35 14.99 -5.07 -5.63
N LEU A 36 14.30 -4.99 -6.78
CA LEU A 36 13.15 -5.86 -7.06
C LEU A 36 13.50 -7.34 -7.03
N MET A 37 14.64 -7.73 -7.63
CA MET A 37 15.06 -9.13 -7.63
C MET A 37 15.48 -9.60 -6.24
N THR A 38 16.20 -8.77 -5.48
CA THR A 38 16.57 -9.05 -4.09
C THR A 38 15.32 -9.24 -3.23
N PHE A 39 14.32 -8.36 -3.31
CA PHE A 39 13.06 -8.55 -2.60
C PHE A 39 12.35 -9.85 -3.00
N CYS A 40 12.31 -10.13 -4.31
CA CYS A 40 11.72 -11.37 -4.82
C CYS A 40 12.43 -12.61 -4.26
N ASP A 41 13.76 -12.61 -4.20
CA ASP A 41 14.57 -13.77 -3.78
C ASP A 41 14.58 -13.99 -2.27
N GLU A 42 14.58 -12.91 -1.49
CA GLU A 42 14.89 -12.97 -0.06
C GLU A 42 13.65 -12.80 0.85
N GLU A 43 12.59 -12.13 0.34
CA GLU A 43 11.48 -11.66 1.19
C GLU A 43 10.10 -12.11 0.72
N LEU A 44 9.84 -12.11 -0.60
CA LEU A 44 8.50 -12.34 -1.16
C LEU A 44 7.86 -13.65 -0.69
N ASN A 45 8.64 -14.72 -0.54
CA ASN A 45 8.11 -16.03 -0.15
C ASN A 45 7.57 -16.11 1.29
N LYS A 46 7.85 -15.10 2.13
CA LYS A 46 7.40 -15.00 3.53
C LYS A 46 5.94 -14.55 3.66
N TYR A 47 5.28 -14.23 2.55
CA TYR A 47 3.94 -13.64 2.51
C TYR A 47 2.98 -14.51 1.69
N ASP A 48 1.69 -14.32 1.94
CA ASP A 48 0.62 -14.94 1.14
C ASP A 48 0.02 -13.96 0.13
N ILE A 49 -0.09 -12.69 0.54
CA ILE A 49 -0.57 -11.59 -0.29
C ILE A 49 0.38 -10.41 -0.11
N VAL A 50 0.80 -9.78 -1.20
CA VAL A 50 1.62 -8.57 -1.17
C VAL A 50 1.01 -7.52 -2.08
N ALA A 51 0.73 -6.35 -1.52
CA ALA A 51 0.30 -5.18 -2.25
C ALA A 51 1.44 -4.17 -2.34
N PHE A 52 1.82 -3.83 -3.56
CA PHE A 52 2.89 -2.89 -3.85
C PHE A 52 2.34 -1.55 -4.27
N GLN A 53 2.99 -0.49 -3.79
CA GLN A 53 2.90 0.85 -4.35
C GLN A 53 4.20 1.16 -5.10
N GLU A 54 4.12 2.08 -6.07
CA GLU A 54 5.23 2.42 -6.98
C GLU A 54 5.87 1.24 -7.74
N LEU A 55 5.15 0.14 -7.94
CA LEU A 55 5.52 -0.90 -8.90
C LEU A 55 5.06 -0.50 -10.32
N PHE A 56 5.63 0.59 -10.84
CA PHE A 56 5.23 1.13 -12.15
C PHE A 56 5.62 0.19 -13.30
N GLY A 57 4.69 0.01 -14.24
CA GLY A 57 4.90 -0.76 -15.48
C GLY A 57 5.23 0.10 -16.70
N ALA A 58 4.93 1.41 -16.65
CA ALA A 58 5.10 2.32 -17.77
C ALA A 58 6.56 2.34 -18.27
N PHE A 59 6.72 2.15 -19.58
CA PHE A 59 7.99 2.22 -20.30
C PHE A 59 9.08 1.22 -19.84
N SER A 60 8.72 0.20 -19.06
CA SER A 60 9.69 -0.72 -18.43
C SER A 60 9.16 -2.14 -18.33
N SER A 61 9.99 -3.14 -18.65
CA SER A 61 9.65 -4.55 -18.45
C SER A 61 9.86 -5.05 -17.01
N LYS A 62 10.39 -4.21 -16.10
CA LYS A 62 10.75 -4.62 -14.72
C LYS A 62 9.58 -5.23 -13.96
N ARG A 63 8.39 -4.60 -13.97
CA ARG A 63 7.18 -5.14 -13.34
C ARG A 63 6.85 -6.53 -13.88
N ARG A 64 6.79 -6.67 -15.21
CA ARG A 64 6.48 -7.97 -15.85
C ARG A 64 7.48 -9.05 -15.45
N ILE A 65 8.78 -8.77 -15.50
CA ILE A 65 9.84 -9.73 -15.13
C ILE A 65 9.74 -10.10 -13.65
N PHE A 66 9.48 -9.12 -12.78
CA PHE A 66 9.29 -9.35 -11.34
C PHE A 66 8.08 -10.26 -11.08
N ILE A 67 6.96 -10.00 -11.73
CA ILE A 67 5.74 -10.80 -11.59
C ILE A 67 5.93 -12.20 -12.15
N GLU A 68 6.58 -12.37 -13.31
CA GLU A 68 6.90 -13.68 -13.87
C GLU A 68 7.74 -14.52 -12.90
N LYS A 69 8.67 -13.89 -12.18
CA LYS A 69 9.45 -14.54 -11.12
C LYS A 69 8.63 -14.82 -9.86
N ALA A 70 7.76 -13.89 -9.45
CA ALA A 70 6.84 -14.10 -8.32
C ALA A 70 5.90 -15.30 -8.56
N LYS A 71 5.40 -15.46 -9.79
CA LYS A 71 4.59 -16.62 -10.20
C LYS A 71 5.34 -17.94 -10.02
N GLN A 72 6.65 -17.98 -10.29
CA GLN A 72 7.49 -19.16 -10.05
C GLN A 72 7.62 -19.50 -8.55
N GLN A 73 7.37 -18.54 -7.66
CA GLN A 73 7.35 -18.74 -6.20
C GLN A 73 5.96 -19.01 -5.63
N GLY A 74 4.93 -19.15 -6.48
CA GLY A 74 3.57 -19.50 -6.10
C GLY A 74 2.59 -18.33 -5.99
N PHE A 75 3.00 -17.09 -6.29
CA PHE A 75 2.07 -15.96 -6.44
C PHE A 75 1.42 -15.97 -7.83
N VAL A 76 0.53 -16.93 -8.05
CA VAL A 76 -0.04 -17.20 -9.38
C VAL A 76 -1.16 -16.25 -9.77
N TYR A 77 -1.71 -15.48 -8.82
CA TYR A 77 -2.74 -14.47 -9.04
C TYR A 77 -2.15 -13.06 -8.90
N GLU A 78 -2.56 -12.15 -9.78
CA GLU A 78 -2.12 -10.77 -9.80
C GLU A 78 -3.27 -9.83 -10.18
N ALA A 79 -3.19 -8.59 -9.70
CA ALA A 79 -4.08 -7.50 -10.07
C ALA A 79 -3.26 -6.21 -10.09
N HIS A 80 -3.45 -5.34 -11.07
CA HIS A 80 -2.73 -4.06 -11.12
C HIS A 80 -3.63 -2.92 -11.58
N LEU A 81 -3.30 -1.72 -11.12
CA LEU A 81 -4.05 -0.52 -11.46
C LEU A 81 -3.75 -0.12 -12.90
N GLU A 82 -4.71 -0.39 -13.78
CA GLU A 82 -4.60 -0.16 -15.21
C GLU A 82 -4.85 1.31 -15.56
N ARG A 83 -4.14 1.80 -16.58
CA ARG A 83 -4.42 3.12 -17.14
C ARG A 83 -5.76 3.11 -17.87
N PRO A 84 -6.64 4.09 -17.63
CA PRO A 84 -7.86 4.22 -18.40
C PRO A 84 -7.53 4.67 -19.84
N LYS A 85 -8.41 4.36 -20.78
CA LYS A 85 -8.35 4.89 -22.15
C LYS A 85 -8.64 6.39 -22.19
N TRP A 86 -9.50 6.87 -21.27
CA TRP A 86 -9.85 8.27 -21.11
C TRP A 86 -10.18 8.57 -19.63
N PRO A 87 -9.68 9.68 -19.04
CA PRO A 87 -8.65 10.57 -19.59
C PRO A 87 -7.30 9.85 -19.75
N ILE A 88 -6.40 10.36 -20.60
CA ILE A 88 -5.10 9.74 -20.86
C ILE A 88 -4.10 10.16 -19.77
N TYR A 89 -3.41 9.18 -19.19
CA TYR A 89 -2.29 9.39 -18.26
C TYR A 89 -0.97 8.89 -18.85
N PRO A 90 0.12 9.69 -18.75
CA PRO A 90 1.46 9.26 -19.15
C PRO A 90 1.93 7.95 -18.50
N VAL A 91 1.71 7.78 -17.19
CA VAL A 91 2.16 6.59 -16.43
C VAL A 91 1.00 5.93 -15.68
N ASP A 92 1.10 4.62 -15.44
CA ASP A 92 0.15 3.88 -14.60
C ASP A 92 0.28 4.29 -13.14
N GLY A 93 -0.69 3.93 -12.28
CA GLY A 93 -0.67 4.32 -10.88
C GLY A 93 0.35 3.58 -10.00
N GLY A 94 1.01 2.54 -10.52
CA GLY A 94 2.04 1.79 -9.80
C GLY A 94 1.53 0.91 -8.67
N VAL A 95 0.22 0.71 -8.53
CA VAL A 95 -0.37 -0.17 -7.50
C VAL A 95 -0.56 -1.57 -8.08
N CYS A 96 -0.08 -2.60 -7.37
CA CYS A 96 -0.12 -4.00 -7.82
C CYS A 96 -0.31 -4.94 -6.63
N ILE A 97 -1.26 -5.86 -6.71
CA ILE A 97 -1.50 -6.91 -5.71
C ILE A 97 -1.04 -8.25 -6.31
N LEU A 98 -0.21 -8.98 -5.58
CA LEU A 98 0.16 -10.36 -5.85
C LEU A 98 -0.43 -11.26 -4.77
N SER A 99 -1.00 -12.39 -5.16
CA SER A 99 -1.65 -13.32 -4.25
C SER A 99 -1.31 -14.77 -4.58
N ARG A 100 -1.08 -15.58 -3.54
CA ARG A 100 -1.08 -17.05 -3.63
C ARG A 100 -2.50 -17.62 -3.77
N PHE A 101 -3.48 -16.88 -3.29
CA PHE A 101 -4.89 -17.24 -3.25
C PHE A 101 -5.67 -16.69 -4.46
N PRO A 102 -6.70 -17.40 -4.96
CA PRO A 102 -7.52 -16.94 -6.06
C PRO A 102 -8.11 -15.54 -5.87
N ILE A 103 -7.88 -14.66 -6.85
CA ILE A 103 -8.62 -13.41 -6.98
C ILE A 103 -9.90 -13.71 -7.77
N VAL A 104 -11.04 -13.70 -7.08
CA VAL A 104 -12.35 -14.08 -7.64
C VAL A 104 -13.10 -12.89 -8.24
N SER A 105 -12.77 -11.67 -7.80
CA SER A 105 -13.22 -10.43 -8.43
C SER A 105 -12.17 -9.34 -8.30
N GLN A 106 -12.13 -8.43 -9.27
CA GLN A 106 -11.25 -7.27 -9.26
C GLN A 106 -11.99 -6.06 -9.83
N HIS A 107 -11.85 -4.94 -9.15
CA HIS A 107 -12.33 -3.63 -9.60
C HIS A 107 -11.24 -2.58 -9.40
N GLN A 108 -11.37 -1.43 -10.06
CA GLN A 108 -10.47 -0.31 -9.82
C GLN A 108 -11.18 1.02 -9.98
N LYS A 109 -10.66 2.05 -9.31
CA LYS A 109 -11.05 3.44 -9.49
C LYS A 109 -9.82 4.31 -9.66
N ILE A 110 -9.79 5.07 -10.75
CA ILE A 110 -8.78 6.10 -10.98
C ILE A 110 -9.29 7.41 -10.40
N TYR A 111 -8.44 8.09 -9.63
CA TYR A 111 -8.84 9.31 -8.96
C TYR A 111 -8.98 10.49 -9.92
N THR A 112 -9.98 11.33 -9.69
CA THR A 112 -10.28 12.44 -10.61
C THR A 112 -9.25 13.58 -10.55
N ARG A 113 -8.46 13.67 -9.47
CA ARG A 113 -7.52 14.77 -9.24
C ARG A 113 -6.17 14.29 -8.73
N GLY A 114 -5.13 14.94 -9.23
CA GLY A 114 -3.76 14.89 -8.72
C GLY A 114 -3.01 16.16 -9.15
N CYS A 115 -1.85 16.42 -8.55
CA CYS A 115 -1.03 17.57 -8.90
C CYS A 115 0.47 17.24 -8.94
N TYR A 116 1.24 18.12 -9.58
CA TYR A 116 2.68 17.91 -9.82
C TYR A 116 2.92 16.60 -10.59
N SER A 117 3.94 15.81 -10.27
CA SER A 117 4.17 14.55 -10.99
C SER A 117 3.05 13.53 -10.81
N ASP A 118 2.33 13.56 -9.69
CA ASP A 118 1.18 12.67 -9.47
C ASP A 118 0.04 12.95 -10.44
N GLY A 119 -0.09 14.19 -10.94
CA GLY A 119 -1.05 14.54 -11.98
C GLY A 119 -0.80 13.88 -13.34
N ALA A 120 0.41 13.35 -13.57
CA ALA A 120 0.78 12.59 -14.77
C ALA A 120 0.58 11.07 -14.59
N SER A 121 0.19 10.62 -13.39
CA SER A 121 -0.01 9.22 -13.04
C SER A 121 -1.49 8.90 -12.90
N ALA A 122 -1.91 7.74 -13.40
CA ALA A 122 -3.24 7.20 -13.17
C ALA A 122 -3.36 6.65 -11.73
N LYS A 123 -3.13 7.50 -10.71
CA LYS A 123 -3.30 7.14 -9.29
C LYS A 123 -4.76 6.78 -9.00
N GLY A 124 -4.95 5.86 -8.07
CA GLY A 124 -6.24 5.24 -7.83
C GLY A 124 -6.17 4.20 -6.72
N VAL A 125 -7.29 3.51 -6.54
CA VAL A 125 -7.44 2.35 -5.66
C VAL A 125 -7.78 1.13 -6.50
N ILE A 126 -7.14 0.00 -6.17
CA ILE A 126 -7.50 -1.32 -6.70
C ILE A 126 -8.20 -2.12 -5.63
N HIS A 127 -9.27 -2.81 -6.01
CA HIS A 127 -10.01 -3.75 -5.17
C HIS A 127 -9.80 -5.16 -5.71
N THR A 128 -9.52 -6.09 -4.80
CA THR A 128 -9.55 -7.54 -5.08
C THR A 128 -10.44 -8.23 -4.05
N LYS A 129 -11.31 -9.12 -4.52
CA LYS A 129 -11.96 -10.11 -3.67
C LYS A 129 -11.16 -11.41 -3.78
N ILE A 130 -10.65 -11.89 -2.65
CA ILE A 130 -9.69 -13.00 -2.61
C ILE A 130 -10.32 -14.16 -1.83
N ASP A 131 -10.44 -15.33 -2.45
CA ASP A 131 -10.85 -16.57 -1.80
C ASP A 131 -9.65 -17.19 -1.12
N ILE A 132 -9.59 -17.08 0.21
CA ILE A 132 -8.49 -17.63 1.01
C ILE A 132 -8.72 -19.09 1.38
N GLY A 133 -9.82 -19.71 0.93
CA GLY A 133 -10.14 -21.12 1.15
C GLY A 133 -11.20 -21.34 2.23
N PHE A 134 -11.73 -22.57 2.27
CA PHE A 134 -12.77 -23.00 3.23
C PHE A 134 -14.02 -22.11 3.27
N GLY A 135 -14.37 -21.49 2.14
CA GLY A 135 -15.51 -20.59 2.02
C GLY A 135 -15.31 -19.22 2.67
N LYS A 136 -14.04 -18.83 2.93
CA LYS A 136 -13.68 -17.53 3.47
C LYS A 136 -13.12 -16.66 2.34
N GLU A 137 -13.74 -15.51 2.13
CA GLU A 137 -13.28 -14.48 1.20
C GLU A 137 -12.96 -13.20 1.96
N ILE A 138 -12.04 -12.39 1.41
CA ILE A 138 -11.72 -11.05 1.93
C ILE A 138 -11.77 -10.02 0.80
N HIS A 139 -12.12 -8.79 1.12
CA HIS A 139 -11.90 -7.64 0.25
C HIS A 139 -10.59 -6.97 0.63
N LEU A 140 -9.68 -6.83 -0.33
CA LEU A 140 -8.44 -6.08 -0.17
C LEU A 140 -8.45 -4.87 -1.10
N PHE A 141 -8.31 -3.69 -0.50
CA PHE A 141 -8.18 -2.42 -1.21
C PHE A 141 -6.77 -1.87 -1.01
N SER A 142 -6.06 -1.61 -2.11
CA SER A 142 -4.73 -1.00 -2.09
C SER A 142 -4.74 0.35 -2.82
N THR A 143 -4.09 1.36 -2.24
CA THR A 143 -3.98 2.69 -2.85
C THR A 143 -2.58 3.29 -2.69
N HIS A 144 -2.27 4.27 -3.53
CA HIS A 144 -1.17 5.21 -3.33
C HIS A 144 -1.69 6.63 -3.53
N LEU A 145 -1.89 7.37 -2.43
CA LEU A 145 -2.49 8.70 -2.46
C LEU A 145 -1.48 9.78 -2.90
N GLN A 146 -1.98 10.99 -3.16
CA GLN A 146 -1.21 12.16 -3.57
C GLN A 146 -0.08 12.47 -2.58
N ALA A 147 1.17 12.57 -3.07
CA ALA A 147 2.33 12.89 -2.25
C ALA A 147 2.43 14.38 -1.89
N ASP A 148 3.21 14.68 -0.84
CA ASP A 148 3.74 16.02 -0.59
C ASP A 148 4.99 16.27 -1.46
N TYR A 149 5.26 17.54 -1.81
CA TYR A 149 6.32 17.95 -2.74
C TYR A 149 7.25 19.04 -2.17
N TYR A 150 6.93 19.53 -0.97
CA TYR A 150 7.62 20.61 -0.27
C TYR A 150 7.83 20.25 1.20
N GLU A 151 8.73 20.93 1.89
CA GLU A 151 8.92 20.75 3.34
C GLU A 151 7.80 21.40 4.15
N SER A 152 7.34 22.57 3.72
CA SER A 152 6.33 23.34 4.44
C SER A 152 4.93 22.73 4.27
N ARG A 153 4.12 22.85 5.30
CA ARG A 153 2.72 22.40 5.26
C ARG A 153 1.90 23.29 4.33
N GLU A 154 2.18 24.59 4.35
CA GLU A 154 1.47 25.62 3.59
C GLU A 154 1.63 25.41 2.09
N ASP A 155 2.85 25.13 1.61
CA ASP A 155 3.11 24.89 0.18
C ASP A 155 2.46 23.59 -0.32
N ASN A 156 2.26 22.64 0.59
CA ASN A 156 1.55 21.38 0.31
C ASN A 156 0.02 21.49 0.39
N ALA A 157 -0.58 22.67 0.64
CA ALA A 157 -2.04 22.82 0.76
C ALA A 157 -2.80 22.27 -0.47
N LYS A 158 -2.24 22.45 -1.68
CA LYS A 158 -2.81 21.89 -2.91
C LYS A 158 -2.75 20.36 -2.92
N SER A 159 -1.61 19.77 -2.56
CA SER A 159 -1.43 18.31 -2.46
C SER A 159 -2.45 17.71 -1.49
N ARG A 160 -2.59 18.30 -0.30
CA ARG A 160 -3.52 17.83 0.73
C ARG A 160 -4.99 17.94 0.31
N ARG A 161 -5.36 19.02 -0.39
CA ARG A 161 -6.71 19.15 -0.97
C ARG A 161 -7.00 18.02 -1.97
N HIS A 162 -6.04 17.69 -2.84
CA HIS A 162 -6.19 16.59 -3.78
C HIS A 162 -6.25 15.24 -3.06
N ARG A 163 -5.39 15.01 -2.05
CA ARG A 163 -5.42 13.82 -1.19
C ARG A 163 -6.78 13.62 -0.53
N ASN A 164 -7.38 14.68 0.01
CA ASN A 164 -8.73 14.63 0.59
C ASN A 164 -9.80 14.25 -0.45
N THR A 165 -9.72 14.77 -1.68
CA THR A 165 -10.62 14.33 -2.75
C THR A 165 -10.45 12.84 -3.07
N GLN A 166 -9.21 12.36 -3.15
CA GLN A 166 -8.90 10.95 -3.39
C GLN A 166 -9.40 10.04 -2.25
N ILE A 167 -9.27 10.47 -1.00
CA ILE A 167 -9.81 9.75 0.17
C ILE A 167 -11.31 9.56 0.03
N ASN A 168 -12.08 10.63 -0.19
CA ASN A 168 -13.54 10.53 -0.36
C ASN A 168 -13.90 9.58 -1.52
N GLU A 169 -13.23 9.72 -2.66
CA GLU A 169 -13.40 8.82 -3.80
C GLU A 169 -13.10 7.36 -3.47
N CYS A 170 -12.05 7.10 -2.67
CA CYS A 170 -11.68 5.76 -2.22
C CYS A 170 -12.71 5.16 -1.26
N LEU A 171 -13.21 5.94 -0.30
CA LEU A 171 -14.18 5.47 0.68
C LEU A 171 -15.55 5.17 0.04
N HIS A 172 -15.99 5.99 -0.93
CA HIS A 172 -17.16 5.65 -1.74
C HIS A 172 -16.96 4.34 -2.51
N PHE A 173 -15.79 4.16 -3.13
CA PHE A 173 -15.49 2.96 -3.88
C PHE A 173 -15.46 1.69 -3.02
N ILE A 174 -14.93 1.80 -1.80
CA ILE A 174 -14.99 0.72 -0.80
C ILE A 174 -16.44 0.34 -0.51
N ASN A 175 -17.29 1.33 -0.23
CA ASN A 175 -18.71 1.10 0.06
C ASN A 175 -19.45 0.49 -1.14
N GLU A 176 -19.19 0.97 -2.36
CA GLU A 176 -19.77 0.42 -3.59
C GLU A 176 -19.38 -1.06 -3.80
N CYS A 177 -18.10 -1.40 -3.66
CA CYS A 177 -17.58 -2.74 -3.92
C CYS A 177 -17.97 -3.77 -2.83
N THR A 178 -18.42 -3.32 -1.67
CA THR A 178 -18.71 -4.17 -0.50
C THR A 178 -20.19 -4.13 -0.10
N ALA A 179 -21.05 -3.59 -0.97
CA ALA A 179 -22.47 -3.35 -0.69
C ALA A 179 -23.34 -4.61 -0.65
N TYR A 180 -22.84 -5.77 -1.11
CA TYR A 180 -23.67 -6.95 -1.36
C TYR A 180 -23.29 -8.20 -0.56
N ASP A 181 -22.28 -8.10 0.31
CA ASP A 181 -21.86 -9.17 1.19
C ASP A 181 -21.35 -8.62 2.54
N ASN A 182 -20.96 -9.55 3.41
CA ASN A 182 -20.48 -9.29 4.77
C ASN A 182 -19.05 -9.82 4.95
N ASP A 183 -18.31 -10.03 3.86
CA ASP A 183 -16.92 -10.48 3.96
C ASP A 183 -16.04 -9.38 4.57
N PRO A 184 -14.95 -9.73 5.26
CA PRO A 184 -14.11 -8.74 5.90
C PRO A 184 -13.41 -7.83 4.89
N ILE A 185 -13.15 -6.59 5.29
CA ILE A 185 -12.48 -5.60 4.43
C ILE A 185 -11.14 -5.20 5.03
N ILE A 186 -10.13 -5.20 4.18
CA ILE A 186 -8.80 -4.68 4.46
C ILE A 186 -8.56 -3.50 3.53
N PHE A 187 -8.16 -2.36 4.10
CA PHE A 187 -7.74 -1.18 3.36
C PHE A 187 -6.30 -0.85 3.72
N GLU A 188 -5.43 -0.77 2.71
CA GLU A 188 -4.01 -0.56 2.90
C GLU A 188 -3.35 0.29 1.82
N GLY A 189 -2.13 0.73 2.11
CA GLY A 189 -1.25 1.34 1.13
C GLY A 189 -0.42 2.49 1.68
N ASP A 190 0.27 3.16 0.77
CA ASP A 190 0.92 4.45 1.03
C ASP A 190 -0.13 5.56 0.93
N LEU A 191 -0.61 5.96 2.10
CA LEU A 191 -1.62 7.01 2.19
C LEU A 191 -1.01 8.39 2.14
N ASN A 192 0.32 8.47 2.26
CA ASN A 192 1.04 9.73 2.19
C ASN A 192 0.58 10.71 3.30
N ILE A 193 -0.13 10.23 4.33
CA ILE A 193 -0.60 11.00 5.49
C ILE A 193 0.31 10.64 6.66
N LYS A 194 1.02 11.61 7.23
CA LYS A 194 1.90 11.35 8.37
C LYS A 194 1.08 11.05 9.63
N GLY A 195 1.25 9.85 10.19
CA GLY A 195 0.62 9.45 11.46
C GLY A 195 0.91 10.42 12.61
N GLY A 196 -0.08 10.61 13.49
CA GLY A 196 0.02 11.50 14.66
C GLY A 196 0.03 12.99 14.33
N THR A 197 -0.38 13.38 13.12
CA THR A 197 -0.50 14.79 12.71
C THR A 197 -1.96 15.21 12.58
N LYS A 198 -2.22 16.53 12.53
CA LYS A 198 -3.58 17.05 12.29
C LYS A 198 -4.23 16.48 11.02
N GLU A 199 -3.47 16.24 9.96
CA GLU A 199 -4.03 15.66 8.73
C GLU A 199 -4.49 14.21 8.93
N TYR A 200 -3.79 13.47 9.78
CA TYR A 200 -4.22 12.14 10.20
C TYR A 200 -5.52 12.19 11.02
N ASP A 201 -5.66 13.15 11.93
CA ASP A 201 -6.89 13.34 12.70
C ASP A 201 -8.08 13.74 11.80
N ASP A 202 -7.84 14.62 10.82
CA ASP A 202 -8.84 15.03 9.81
C ASP A 202 -9.26 13.85 8.94
N PHE A 203 -8.31 12.97 8.62
CA PHE A 203 -8.57 11.74 7.89
C PHE A 203 -9.43 10.75 8.70
N LEU A 204 -9.11 10.50 9.98
CA LEU A 204 -9.94 9.65 10.85
C LEU A 204 -11.35 10.23 11.03
N THR A 205 -11.47 11.56 11.14
CA THR A 205 -12.76 12.24 11.19
C THR A 205 -13.59 12.00 9.93
N THR A 206 -12.93 11.95 8.76
CA THR A 206 -13.59 11.65 7.49
C THR A 206 -14.09 10.20 7.45
N LEU A 207 -13.27 9.22 7.85
CA LEU A 207 -13.67 7.81 7.95
C LEU A 207 -14.90 7.62 8.81
N HIS A 208 -14.91 8.23 10.00
CA HIS A 208 -15.96 8.07 11.00
C HIS A 208 -17.20 8.96 10.73
N SER A 209 -17.21 9.72 9.63
CA SER A 209 -18.36 10.58 9.30
C SER A 209 -19.59 9.74 8.93
N ASN A 210 -20.78 10.29 9.17
CA ASN A 210 -22.06 9.65 8.83
C ASN A 210 -22.21 9.29 7.34
N GLU A 211 -21.41 9.92 6.46
CA GLU A 211 -21.42 9.62 5.03
C GLU A 211 -20.82 8.25 4.72
N PHE A 212 -19.75 7.88 5.42
CA PHE A 212 -19.05 6.62 5.18
C PHE A 212 -19.38 5.56 6.22
N ASP A 213 -19.65 5.97 7.46
CA ASP A 213 -19.95 5.10 8.61
C ASP A 213 -18.92 3.96 8.75
N ILE A 214 -17.64 4.30 8.54
CA ILE A 214 -16.53 3.35 8.59
C ILE A 214 -15.96 3.33 10.00
N GLU A 215 -16.00 2.17 10.65
CA GLU A 215 -15.15 1.87 11.80
C GLU A 215 -13.82 1.31 11.26
N ALA A 216 -12.70 1.94 11.61
CA ALA A 216 -11.37 1.55 11.15
C ALA A 216 -10.47 1.09 12.30
N HIS A 217 -9.93 -0.12 12.16
CA HIS A 217 -8.97 -0.73 13.08
C HIS A 217 -7.57 -0.63 12.49
N ASP A 218 -6.78 0.30 13.02
CA ASP A 218 -5.39 0.44 12.63
C ASP A 218 -4.53 -0.65 13.27
N PHE A 219 -4.39 -1.79 12.59
CA PHE A 219 -3.72 -2.97 13.13
C PHE A 219 -2.32 -2.66 13.68
N LEU A 220 -1.53 -1.84 12.97
CA LEU A 220 -0.17 -1.51 13.39
C LEU A 220 -0.16 -0.58 14.60
N PHE A 221 -1.02 0.44 14.62
CA PHE A 221 -1.13 1.34 15.78
C PHE A 221 -1.74 0.64 16.99
N GLU A 222 -2.73 -0.22 16.79
CA GLU A 222 -3.38 -0.99 17.84
C GLU A 222 -2.40 -1.96 18.51
N ASP A 223 -1.49 -2.59 17.75
CA ASP A 223 -0.45 -3.46 18.30
C ASP A 223 0.69 -2.64 18.96
N LYS A 224 1.27 -1.67 18.24
CA LYS A 224 2.48 -0.97 18.70
C LYS A 224 2.21 0.20 19.66
N LYS A 225 0.98 0.72 19.68
CA LYS A 225 0.55 1.92 20.44
C LYS A 225 1.34 3.19 20.10
N VAL A 226 2.00 3.20 18.95
CA VAL A 226 2.78 4.32 18.41
C VAL A 226 2.60 4.37 16.89
N HIS A 227 2.95 5.49 16.25
CA HIS A 227 3.09 5.56 14.80
C HIS A 227 4.55 5.24 14.42
N PRO A 228 4.90 3.98 14.10
CA PRO A 228 6.27 3.64 13.75
C PRO A 228 6.67 4.26 12.41
N ILE A 229 7.96 4.56 12.26
CA ILE A 229 8.50 5.13 11.02
C ILE A 229 8.40 4.10 9.90
N THR A 230 7.85 4.50 8.75
CA THR A 230 7.82 3.71 7.52
C THR A 230 8.51 4.42 6.36
N HIS A 231 8.92 5.67 6.51
CA HIS A 231 9.55 6.44 5.43
C HIS A 231 10.57 7.46 5.95
N SER A 232 11.66 7.63 5.19
CA SER A 232 12.69 8.65 5.40
C SER A 232 13.22 8.70 6.84
N GLU A 233 13.74 7.56 7.32
CA GLU A 233 14.31 7.45 8.67
C GLU A 233 15.61 8.27 8.80
N VAL A 234 15.70 9.04 9.88
CA VAL A 234 16.85 9.86 10.28
C VAL A 234 17.17 9.55 11.74
N ILE A 235 18.43 9.17 12.00
CA ILE A 235 18.96 8.85 13.33
C ILE A 235 20.13 9.80 13.60
N ASP A 236 20.13 10.47 14.75
CA ASP A 236 21.19 11.42 15.15
C ASP A 236 21.49 12.51 14.11
N GLY A 237 20.47 12.91 13.33
CA GLY A 237 20.58 13.93 12.29
C GLY A 237 21.07 13.42 10.94
N GLU A 238 21.40 12.13 10.83
CA GLU A 238 21.84 11.50 9.58
C GLU A 238 20.74 10.63 8.96
N GLN A 239 20.54 10.80 7.66
CA GLN A 239 19.60 9.98 6.91
C GLN A 239 20.13 8.55 6.80
N VAL A 240 19.30 7.59 7.20
CA VAL A 240 19.70 6.17 7.27
C VAL A 240 19.94 5.58 5.88
N ASP A 241 19.14 6.00 4.88
CA ASP A 241 19.36 5.66 3.47
C ASP A 241 19.76 6.89 2.65
N THR A 242 21.04 6.94 2.28
CA THR A 242 21.61 8.01 1.46
C THR A 242 21.71 7.66 -0.04
N VAL A 243 21.32 6.44 -0.43
CA VAL A 243 21.48 5.93 -1.80
C VAL A 243 20.20 6.10 -2.61
N ILE A 244 19.05 5.68 -2.08
CA ILE A 244 17.79 5.62 -2.83
C ILE A 244 16.77 6.67 -2.39
N THR A 245 16.94 7.31 -1.23
CA THR A 245 15.97 8.34 -0.81
C THR A 245 16.02 9.57 -1.72
N SER A 246 14.83 10.00 -2.14
CA SER A 246 14.63 11.15 -3.04
C SER A 246 15.30 12.42 -2.51
N LYS A 247 15.80 13.27 -3.43
CA LYS A 247 16.23 14.64 -3.09
C LYS A 247 15.07 15.61 -2.90
N VAL A 248 13.86 15.21 -3.29
CA VAL A 248 12.66 16.03 -3.08
C VAL A 248 12.36 16.05 -1.58
N PRO A 249 12.04 17.23 -1.01
CA PRO A 249 11.48 17.34 0.33
C PRO A 249 10.44 16.28 0.64
N ALA A 250 10.67 15.55 1.73
CA ALA A 250 9.82 14.46 2.18
C ALA A 250 9.63 14.55 3.69
N PRO A 251 8.47 14.13 4.22
CA PRO A 251 8.29 14.02 5.66
C PRO A 251 9.33 13.06 6.25
N ILE A 252 10.23 13.60 7.08
CA ILE A 252 11.22 12.81 7.83
C ILE A 252 10.55 12.04 8.98
N ASN A 253 11.10 10.86 9.29
CA ASN A 253 10.61 9.98 10.35
C ASN A 253 9.08 9.86 10.33
N ALA A 254 8.55 9.55 9.15
CA ALA A 254 7.11 9.54 8.90
C ALA A 254 6.58 8.12 8.84
N ARG A 255 5.38 7.94 9.39
CA ARG A 255 4.51 6.80 9.11
C ARG A 255 3.58 7.20 7.97
N LEU A 256 3.76 6.61 6.80
CA LEU A 256 2.92 6.86 5.61
C LEU A 256 2.18 5.61 5.12
N ASP A 257 2.62 4.43 5.56
CA ASP A 257 2.13 3.14 5.12
C ASP A 257 1.23 2.50 6.19
N TYR A 258 0.07 1.99 5.77
CA TYR A 258 -1.00 1.56 6.66
C TYR A 258 -1.63 0.25 6.20
N ILE A 259 -2.08 -0.58 7.17
CA ILE A 259 -3.00 -1.70 6.92
C ILE A 259 -4.10 -1.65 7.98
N TRP A 260 -5.34 -1.51 7.52
CA TRP A 260 -6.52 -1.38 8.37
C TRP A 260 -7.53 -2.48 8.10
N GLY A 261 -8.14 -2.99 9.17
CA GLY A 261 -9.43 -3.68 9.07
C GLY A 261 -10.54 -2.65 9.14
N ILE A 262 -11.50 -2.68 8.22
CA ILE A 262 -12.61 -1.72 8.23
C ILE A 262 -13.98 -2.42 8.21
N LYS A 263 -14.95 -1.81 8.90
CA LYS A 263 -16.37 -2.18 8.90
C LYS A 263 -17.19 -0.97 8.48
N ASN A 264 -18.28 -1.16 7.73
CA ASN A 264 -19.09 -0.06 7.18
C ASN A 264 -20.58 -0.29 7.44
N GLY A 265 -21.11 0.20 8.57
CA GLY A 265 -22.54 0.14 8.94
C GLY A 265 -23.21 -1.25 8.93
N ARG A 266 -22.44 -2.32 8.71
CA ARG A 266 -22.90 -3.71 8.55
C ARG A 266 -22.13 -4.63 9.45
N GLU A 267 -22.81 -5.66 9.93
CA GLU A 267 -22.18 -6.78 10.62
C GLU A 267 -21.38 -7.60 9.60
N ARG A 268 -20.05 -7.59 9.76
CA ARG A 268 -19.09 -8.30 8.90
C ARG A 268 -18.42 -9.42 9.67
N LYS A 269 -18.01 -10.46 8.94
CA LYS A 269 -17.11 -11.49 9.46
C LYS A 269 -15.86 -10.83 10.03
N GLU A 270 -15.32 -11.37 11.11
CA GLU A 270 -14.23 -10.73 11.85
C GLU A 270 -12.85 -11.14 11.33
N LEU A 271 -11.98 -10.14 11.21
CA LEU A 271 -10.54 -10.32 11.08
C LEU A 271 -9.89 -9.99 12.41
N LYS A 272 -9.01 -10.87 12.87
CA LYS A 272 -8.18 -10.63 14.03
C LYS A 272 -6.72 -10.50 13.61
N ALA A 273 -6.14 -9.33 13.80
CA ALA A 273 -4.68 -9.17 13.73
C ALA A 273 -4.02 -9.89 14.92
N ILE A 274 -3.16 -10.86 14.61
CA ILE A 274 -2.39 -11.62 15.61
C ILE A 274 -1.00 -11.00 15.79
N GLN A 275 -0.42 -10.48 14.71
CA GLN A 275 0.91 -9.89 14.74
C GLN A 275 1.01 -8.80 13.67
N THR A 276 1.67 -7.70 14.01
CA THR A 276 2.09 -6.69 13.03
C THR A 276 3.58 -6.41 13.13
N ASN A 277 4.20 -6.04 12.01
CA ASN A 277 5.61 -5.68 11.95
C ASN A 277 5.84 -4.51 10.98
N VAL A 278 6.89 -3.73 11.23
CA VAL A 278 7.50 -2.86 10.23
C VAL A 278 8.74 -3.55 9.70
N CYS A 279 8.78 -3.79 8.40
CA CYS A 279 9.81 -4.56 7.71
C CYS A 279 10.75 -3.59 6.98
N LYS A 280 11.94 -3.35 7.56
CA LYS A 280 12.90 -2.41 6.96
C LYS A 280 13.49 -2.89 5.64
N PHE A 281 13.56 -4.20 5.42
CA PHE A 281 14.20 -4.81 4.25
C PHE A 281 15.61 -4.25 3.99
N GLN A 282 16.39 -4.19 5.06
CA GLN A 282 17.81 -3.83 5.00
C GLN A 282 18.59 -4.93 4.30
N THR A 283 19.60 -4.56 3.54
CA THR A 283 20.45 -5.52 2.83
C THR A 283 21.89 -5.47 3.33
N THR A 284 22.64 -6.54 3.06
CA THR A 284 24.06 -6.64 3.40
C THR A 284 24.85 -6.97 2.14
N ASN A 285 26.01 -6.34 1.95
CA ASN A 285 26.88 -6.55 0.78
C ASN A 285 26.20 -6.25 -0.58
N LYS A 286 25.26 -5.30 -0.60
CA LYS A 286 24.64 -4.76 -1.83
C LYS A 286 25.00 -3.28 -1.97
N PRO A 287 24.92 -2.70 -3.18
CA PRO A 287 25.23 -1.28 -3.38
C PRO A 287 24.13 -0.32 -2.90
N PHE A 288 23.05 -0.84 -2.32
CA PHE A 288 21.94 -0.09 -1.72
C PHE A 288 21.70 -0.64 -0.31
N PRO A 289 21.57 0.20 0.74
CA PRO A 289 21.41 -0.28 2.10
C PRO A 289 20.01 -0.86 2.35
N TYR A 290 18.99 -0.42 1.62
CA TYR A 290 17.61 -0.89 1.74
C TYR A 290 16.99 -1.25 0.39
N MET A 291 15.97 -2.10 0.41
CA MET A 291 15.24 -2.53 -0.80
C MET A 291 14.22 -1.48 -1.29
N SER A 292 13.91 -0.44 -0.50
CA SER A 292 13.09 0.73 -0.87
C SER A 292 13.38 1.89 0.09
N ASP A 293 12.98 3.11 -0.26
CA ASP A 293 13.01 4.26 0.66
C ASP A 293 11.83 4.26 1.66
N HIS A 294 10.92 3.30 1.50
CA HIS A 294 9.91 2.92 2.50
C HIS A 294 10.28 1.61 3.21
N TYR A 295 9.70 1.42 4.40
CA TYR A 295 9.64 0.16 5.11
C TYR A 295 8.24 -0.46 4.90
N GLY A 296 8.19 -1.76 4.68
CA GLY A 296 6.92 -2.46 4.53
C GLY A 296 6.15 -2.54 5.84
N VAL A 297 4.82 -2.59 5.75
CA VAL A 297 3.96 -2.89 6.91
C VAL A 297 3.33 -4.26 6.69
N GLU A 298 3.52 -5.13 7.67
CA GLU A 298 3.10 -6.52 7.63
C GLU A 298 2.03 -6.77 8.70
N VAL A 299 1.04 -7.58 8.36
CA VAL A 299 0.08 -8.14 9.32
C VAL A 299 -0.13 -9.64 9.09
N THR A 300 -0.22 -10.39 10.18
CA THR A 300 -0.75 -11.76 10.19
C THR A 300 -2.17 -11.72 10.75
N LEU A 301 -3.13 -12.14 9.93
CA LEU A 301 -4.56 -12.12 10.26
C LEU A 301 -5.10 -13.53 10.45
N GLU A 302 -5.94 -13.73 11.45
CA GLU A 302 -6.80 -14.90 11.61
C GLU A 302 -8.24 -14.50 11.29
N LEU A 303 -8.88 -15.26 10.40
CA LEU A 303 -10.31 -15.10 10.16
C LEU A 303 -11.08 -15.96 11.14
N LEU A 304 -11.93 -15.32 11.94
CA LEU A 304 -12.76 -15.96 12.97
C LEU A 304 -13.98 -16.66 12.36
#